data_AF-A0AAW8WFN1-F1
#
_entry.id   AF-A0AAW8WFN1-F1
#
_cell.length_a   1.000
_cell.length_b   1.000
_cell.length_c   1.000
_cell.angle_alpha   90.00
_cell.angle_beta   90.00
_cell.angle_gamma   90.00
#
_symmetry.space_group_name_H-M   'P 1'
#
loop_
_entity.id
_entity.type
_entity.pdbx_description
1 polymer ?
#
loop_
_entity_poly.entity_id
_entity_poly.type
_entity_poly.pdbx_seq_one_letter_code
_entity_poly.pdbx_strand_id
1 'polypeptide(L)'
;MSRMMKLGTETLSVILWFASILIWFGIFVPIEDIFNYFSGDTTSYILHSDDFMMPIRTHEASANMIASFPAGIYTILMVVGYILMLVGVFMVIQGVSAIVRNIQEQVYFSTENSQQMNRIVKGQIWILGSSLLMACANQLMVSWLYRISRFGLGWDNLVSAFVELIIFALIAMVYTRAVNMKTESDLTI
;
A
#
# COMPACT_ATOMS: atom_id res chain seq x y z
N MET A 1 -17.23 -24.60 -13.92
CA MET A 1 -16.47 -23.35 -14.18
C MET A 1 -16.27 -23.16 -15.68
N SER A 2 -16.42 -21.96 -16.23
CA SER A 2 -16.20 -21.70 -17.67
C SER A 2 -14.70 -21.74 -18.01
N ARG A 3 -14.35 -22.03 -19.28
CA ARG A 3 -12.94 -22.07 -19.73
C ARG A 3 -12.21 -20.74 -19.51
N MET A 4 -12.90 -19.61 -19.74
CA MET A 4 -12.34 -18.28 -19.49
C MET A 4 -12.10 -18.02 -18.01
N MET A 5 -13.03 -18.43 -17.13
CA MET A 5 -12.90 -18.26 -15.69
C MET A 5 -11.76 -19.12 -15.10
N LYS A 6 -11.54 -20.31 -15.67
CA LYS A 6 -10.38 -21.15 -15.35
C LYS A 6 -9.07 -20.45 -15.70
N LEU A 7 -8.93 -20.01 -16.95
CA LEU A 7 -7.73 -19.32 -17.43
C LEU A 7 -7.45 -18.04 -16.61
N GLY A 8 -8.50 -17.27 -16.30
CA GLY A 8 -8.39 -16.04 -15.52
C GLY A 8 -7.87 -16.27 -14.10
N THR A 9 -8.42 -17.28 -13.40
CA THR A 9 -7.99 -17.58 -12.03
C THR A 9 -6.59 -18.20 -11.97
N GLU A 10 -6.23 -19.07 -12.93
CA GLU A 10 -4.86 -19.59 -13.06
C GLU A 10 -3.84 -18.48 -13.33
N THR A 11 -4.13 -17.58 -14.26
CA THR A 11 -3.26 -16.43 -14.58
C THR A 11 -3.09 -15.51 -13.38
N LEU A 12 -4.20 -15.18 -12.70
CA LEU A 12 -4.17 -14.33 -11.52
C LEU A 12 -3.40 -14.99 -10.36
N SER A 13 -3.54 -16.29 -10.17
CA SER A 13 -2.77 -17.05 -9.16
C SER A 13 -1.26 -16.96 -9.39
N VAL A 14 -0.81 -17.09 -10.64
CA VAL A 14 0.62 -16.92 -11.00
C VAL A 14 1.09 -15.49 -10.72
N ILE A 15 0.31 -14.48 -11.10
CA ILE A 15 0.63 -13.07 -10.83
C ILE A 15 0.77 -12.82 -9.32
N LEU A 16 -0.18 -13.32 -8.51
CA LEU A 16 -0.18 -13.16 -7.06
C LEU A 16 0.99 -13.89 -6.40
N TRP A 17 1.40 -15.04 -6.93
CA TRP A 17 2.60 -15.75 -6.48
C TRP A 17 3.86 -14.92 -6.73
N PHE A 18 4.03 -14.37 -7.93
CA PHE A 18 5.14 -13.46 -8.22
C PHE A 18 5.09 -12.20 -7.34
N ALA A 19 3.93 -11.59 -7.16
CA ALA A 19 3.76 -10.42 -6.29
C ALA A 19 4.14 -10.72 -4.83
N SER A 20 3.80 -11.93 -4.33
CA SER A 20 4.17 -12.39 -2.99
C SER A 20 5.68 -12.53 -2.79
N ILE A 21 6.44 -12.77 -3.85
CA ILE A 21 7.91 -12.80 -3.81
C ILE A 21 8.47 -11.38 -3.90
N LEU A 22 7.97 -10.58 -4.86
CA LEU A 22 8.45 -9.23 -5.13
C LEU A 22 8.31 -8.29 -3.94
N ILE A 23 7.25 -8.45 -3.14
CA ILE A 23 7.03 -7.60 -1.96
C ILE A 23 8.18 -7.66 -0.95
N TRP A 24 8.90 -8.78 -0.87
CA TRP A 24 10.04 -8.92 0.04
C TRP A 24 11.23 -8.05 -0.37
N PHE A 25 11.40 -7.78 -1.67
CA PHE A 25 12.41 -6.83 -2.14
C PHE A 25 12.06 -5.39 -1.74
N GLY A 26 10.79 -5.10 -1.42
CA GLY A 26 10.38 -3.81 -0.89
C GLY A 26 11.03 -3.42 0.45
N ILE A 27 11.61 -4.39 1.18
CA ILE A 27 12.32 -4.12 2.45
C ILE A 27 13.60 -3.29 2.26
N PHE A 28 14.17 -3.26 1.05
CA PHE A 28 15.39 -2.50 0.79
C PHE A 28 15.17 -0.98 0.86
N VAL A 29 13.95 -0.50 0.59
CA VAL A 29 13.64 0.94 0.64
C VAL A 29 13.80 1.52 2.05
N PRO A 30 13.13 1.00 3.11
CA PRO A 30 13.35 1.51 4.46
C PRO A 30 14.78 1.30 4.97
N ILE A 31 15.51 0.29 4.47
CA ILE A 31 16.94 0.10 4.80
C ILE A 31 17.79 1.23 4.20
N GLU A 32 17.53 1.60 2.95
CA GLU A 32 18.19 2.74 2.27
C GLU A 32 17.95 4.04 3.03
N ASP A 33 16.70 4.31 3.44
CA ASP A 33 16.35 5.51 4.23
C ASP A 33 17.12 5.58 5.57
N ILE A 34 17.21 4.44 6.28
CA ILE A 34 17.97 4.33 7.53
C ILE A 34 19.46 4.56 7.27
N PHE A 35 20.02 3.96 6.22
CA PHE A 35 21.43 4.10 5.87
C PHE A 35 21.78 5.55 5.53
N ASN A 36 20.94 6.21 4.72
CA ASN A 36 21.12 7.62 4.35
C ASN A 36 21.08 8.54 5.58
N TYR A 37 20.21 8.24 6.55
CA TYR A 37 20.14 9.00 7.80
C TYR A 37 21.40 8.88 8.65
N PHE A 38 21.88 7.65 8.90
CA PHE A 38 23.08 7.45 9.71
C PHE A 38 24.37 7.90 9.02
N SER A 39 24.39 7.94 7.68
CA SER A 39 25.51 8.48 6.91
C SER A 39 25.53 10.00 6.83
N GLY A 40 24.45 10.68 7.26
CA GLY A 40 24.29 12.13 7.14
C GLY A 40 23.89 12.61 5.73
N ASP A 41 23.52 11.68 4.85
CA ASP A 41 23.30 11.93 3.42
C ASP A 41 21.82 12.14 3.07
N THR A 42 20.86 11.99 3.99
CA THR A 42 19.41 12.12 3.71
C THR A 42 19.07 13.35 2.89
N THR A 43 19.53 14.53 3.30
CA THR A 43 19.19 15.78 2.60
C THR A 43 19.89 15.89 1.26
N SER A 44 21.15 15.42 1.16
CA SER A 44 21.89 15.36 -0.09
C SER A 44 21.19 14.45 -1.10
N TYR A 45 20.75 13.29 -0.63
CA TYR A 45 20.01 12.31 -1.41
C TYR A 45 18.69 12.88 -1.96
N ILE A 46 17.90 13.55 -1.12
CA ILE A 46 16.64 14.20 -1.55
C ILE A 46 16.88 15.28 -2.62
N LEU A 47 17.98 16.04 -2.50
CA LEU A 47 18.24 17.16 -3.39
C LEU A 47 18.80 16.73 -4.75
N HIS A 48 19.56 15.64 -4.81
CA HIS A 48 20.36 15.26 -5.98
C HIS A 48 19.98 13.93 -6.63
N SER A 49 19.16 13.10 -5.97
CA SER A 49 18.67 11.87 -6.61
C SER A 49 17.61 12.19 -7.68
N ASP A 50 17.69 11.49 -8.81
CA ASP A 50 16.71 11.54 -9.90
C ASP A 50 15.31 11.07 -9.47
N ASP A 51 15.22 10.41 -8.31
CA ASP A 51 13.97 9.96 -7.74
C ASP A 51 13.07 11.13 -7.30
N PHE A 52 13.62 12.32 -7.04
CA PHE A 52 12.86 13.47 -6.55
C PHE A 52 12.64 14.50 -7.63
N MET A 53 11.39 14.97 -7.74
CA MET A 53 11.02 16.03 -8.69
C MET A 53 11.02 17.40 -8.00
N MET A 54 11.17 18.47 -8.77
CA MET A 54 11.00 19.85 -8.29
C MET A 54 9.57 20.34 -8.54
N PRO A 55 8.93 21.05 -7.60
CA PRO A 55 7.75 21.85 -7.90
C PRO A 55 8.16 23.00 -8.82
N ILE A 56 7.62 23.02 -10.04
CA ILE A 56 7.66 24.09 -11.07
C ILE A 56 8.82 25.12 -10.92
N ARG A 57 10.00 24.75 -11.46
CA ARG A 57 11.18 25.49 -11.99
C ARG A 57 11.65 26.86 -11.46
N THR A 58 11.17 27.45 -10.37
CA THR A 58 11.61 28.82 -10.00
C THR A 58 12.24 29.00 -8.62
N HIS A 59 12.27 27.97 -7.77
CA HIS A 59 12.74 28.11 -6.39
C HIS A 59 13.80 27.06 -6.05
N GLU A 60 14.98 27.54 -5.62
CA GLU A 60 16.02 26.71 -5.01
C GLU A 60 15.97 26.86 -3.49
N ALA A 61 16.19 25.75 -2.78
CA ALA A 61 16.22 25.79 -1.32
C ALA A 61 17.45 26.56 -0.84
N SER A 62 17.26 27.55 0.03
CA SER A 62 18.39 28.28 0.63
C SER A 62 19.24 27.36 1.51
N ALA A 63 20.52 27.67 1.66
CA ALA A 63 21.44 26.91 2.53
C ALA A 63 20.91 26.76 3.97
N ASN A 64 20.21 27.78 4.48
CA ASN A 64 19.59 27.74 5.81
C ASN A 64 18.42 26.76 5.89
N MET A 65 17.59 26.67 4.85
CA MET A 65 16.49 25.69 4.80
C MET A 65 17.01 24.25 4.66
N ILE A 66 18.08 24.06 3.90
CA ILE A 66 18.78 22.78 3.78
C ILE A 66 19.34 22.34 5.14
N ALA A 67 20.07 23.23 5.82
CA ALA A 67 20.70 22.94 7.11
C ALA A 67 19.69 22.72 8.25
N SER A 68 18.50 23.32 8.16
CA SER A 68 17.44 23.18 9.16
C SER A 68 16.41 22.10 8.82
N PHE A 69 16.63 21.33 7.75
CA PHE A 69 15.71 20.26 7.36
C PHE A 69 15.62 19.19 8.46
N PRO A 70 14.41 18.82 8.91
CA PRO A 70 14.23 17.83 9.98
C PRO A 70 14.40 16.39 9.45
N ALA A 71 15.63 16.03 9.03
CA ALA A 71 15.97 14.76 8.40
C ALA A 71 15.57 13.53 9.24
N GLY A 72 15.68 13.60 10.57
CA GLY A 72 15.27 12.51 11.45
C GLY A 72 13.77 12.26 11.44
N ILE A 73 12.95 13.33 11.48
CA ILE A 73 11.48 13.21 11.40
C ILE A 73 11.10 12.64 10.04
N TYR A 74 11.68 13.18 8.96
CA TYR A 74 11.47 12.68 7.61
C TYR A 74 11.75 11.17 7.51
N THR A 75 12.91 10.74 8.00
CA THR A 75 13.34 9.34 7.93
C THR A 75 12.39 8.43 8.69
N ILE A 76 11.98 8.81 9.92
CA ILE A 76 11.03 8.03 10.71
C ILE A 76 9.69 7.88 9.97
N LEU A 77 9.17 8.97 9.40
CA LEU A 77 7.90 8.95 8.65
C LEU A 77 7.99 8.03 7.42
N MET A 78 9.08 8.10 6.66
CA MET A 78 9.32 7.26 5.49
C MET A 78 9.46 5.78 5.85
N VAL A 79 10.32 5.46 6.82
CA VAL A 79 10.59 4.08 7.25
C VAL A 79 9.32 3.42 7.80
N VAL A 80 8.65 4.08 8.73
CA VAL A 80 7.41 3.55 9.32
C VAL A 80 6.34 3.47 8.23
N GLY A 81 6.17 4.51 7.41
CA GLY A 81 5.25 4.51 6.28
C GLY A 81 5.46 3.31 5.37
N TYR A 82 6.70 3.03 4.95
CA TYR A 82 7.03 1.89 4.08
C TYR A 82 6.74 0.55 4.74
N ILE A 83 7.07 0.37 6.02
CA ILE A 83 6.77 -0.87 6.74
C ILE A 83 5.27 -1.11 6.78
N LEU A 84 4.46 -0.09 7.09
CA LEU A 84 3.00 -0.21 7.09
C LEU A 84 2.47 -0.56 5.68
N MET A 85 3.04 0.02 4.63
CA MET A 85 2.69 -0.31 3.24
C MET A 85 2.92 -1.78 2.95
N LEU A 86 4.12 -2.29 3.26
CA LEU A 86 4.49 -3.68 3.01
C LEU A 86 3.58 -4.65 3.76
N VAL A 87 3.27 -4.36 5.03
CA VAL A 87 2.31 -5.16 5.82
C VAL A 87 0.93 -5.15 5.16
N GLY A 88 0.44 -3.98 4.76
CA GLY A 88 -0.86 -3.82 4.13
C GLY A 88 -0.97 -4.58 2.80
N VAL A 89 -0.01 -4.38 1.89
CA VAL A 89 0.03 -5.05 0.60
C VAL A 89 0.16 -6.57 0.77
N PHE A 90 0.97 -7.05 1.72
CA PHE A 90 1.09 -8.48 2.00
C PHE A 90 -0.25 -9.10 2.43
N MET A 91 -0.99 -8.42 3.31
CA MET A 91 -2.31 -8.86 3.74
C MET A 91 -3.31 -8.92 2.58
N VAL A 92 -3.27 -7.94 1.68
CA VAL A 92 -4.12 -7.91 0.48
C VAL A 92 -3.78 -9.08 -0.45
N ILE A 93 -2.50 -9.29 -0.77
CA ILE A 93 -2.07 -10.39 -1.63
C ILE A 93 -2.51 -11.75 -1.06
N GLN A 94 -2.30 -11.96 0.25
CA GLN A 94 -2.75 -13.17 0.96
C GLN A 94 -4.27 -13.38 0.86
N GLY A 95 -5.06 -12.32 1.11
CA GLY A 95 -6.51 -12.38 1.06
C GLY A 95 -7.03 -12.70 -0.35
N VAL A 96 -6.51 -12.00 -1.37
CA VAL A 96 -6.89 -12.23 -2.76
C VAL A 96 -6.46 -13.62 -3.22
N SER A 97 -5.26 -14.08 -2.88
CA SER A 97 -4.76 -15.42 -3.24
C SER A 97 -5.65 -16.53 -2.70
N ALA A 98 -6.08 -16.41 -1.44
CA ALA A 98 -6.98 -17.37 -0.82
C ALA A 98 -8.37 -17.38 -1.50
N ILE A 99 -8.93 -16.20 -1.82
CA ILE A 99 -10.20 -16.10 -2.56
C ILE A 99 -10.07 -16.74 -3.96
N VAL A 100 -8.97 -16.47 -4.68
CA VAL A 100 -8.73 -17.05 -6.01
C VAL A 100 -8.65 -18.57 -5.94
N ARG A 101 -7.95 -19.13 -4.94
CA ARG A 101 -7.91 -20.58 -4.72
C ARG A 101 -9.31 -21.15 -4.45
N ASN A 102 -10.08 -20.49 -3.60
CA ASN A 102 -11.43 -20.94 -3.28
C ASN A 102 -12.38 -20.88 -4.49
N ILE A 103 -12.19 -19.89 -5.38
CA ILE A 103 -12.91 -19.82 -6.67
C ILE A 103 -12.53 -21.01 -7.58
N GLN A 104 -11.24 -21.39 -7.64
CA GLN A 104 -10.78 -22.57 -8.41
C GLN A 104 -11.38 -23.87 -7.86
N GLU A 105 -11.53 -23.98 -6.54
CA GLU A 105 -12.19 -25.09 -5.83
C GLU A 105 -13.73 -25.02 -5.88
N GLN A 106 -14.29 -24.01 -6.55
CA GLN A 106 -15.73 -23.77 -6.69
C GLN A 106 -16.45 -23.48 -5.35
N VAL A 107 -15.70 -23.03 -4.35
CA VAL A 107 -16.19 -22.59 -3.04
C VAL A 107 -16.43 -21.07 -3.11
N TYR A 108 -17.55 -20.68 -3.72
CA TYR A 108 -17.85 -19.27 -4.01
C TYR A 108 -18.39 -18.47 -2.84
N PHE A 109 -19.23 -19.07 -2.00
CA PHE A 109 -19.88 -18.44 -0.86
C PHE A 109 -19.56 -19.24 0.40
N SER A 110 -18.51 -18.80 1.10
CA SER A 110 -18.04 -19.42 2.34
C SER A 110 -17.66 -18.36 3.37
N THR A 111 -17.76 -18.74 4.64
CA THR A 111 -17.27 -17.95 5.78
C THR A 111 -15.78 -17.64 5.65
N GLU A 112 -14.99 -18.56 5.09
CA GLU A 112 -13.57 -18.35 4.83
C GLU A 112 -13.35 -17.17 3.88
N ASN A 113 -14.05 -17.13 2.74
CA ASN A 113 -13.94 -15.99 1.81
C ASN A 113 -14.37 -14.67 2.47
N SER A 114 -15.38 -14.68 3.35
CA SER A 114 -15.76 -13.49 4.12
C SER A 114 -14.63 -13.03 5.05
N GLN A 115 -13.95 -13.96 5.71
CA GLN A 115 -12.76 -13.64 6.51
C GLN A 115 -11.61 -13.10 5.65
N GLN A 116 -11.38 -13.65 4.46
CA GLN A 116 -10.34 -13.15 3.55
C GLN A 116 -10.69 -11.75 3.00
N MET A 117 -11.96 -11.46 2.71
CA MET A 117 -12.41 -10.11 2.37
C MET A 117 -12.14 -9.12 3.52
N ASN A 118 -12.43 -9.52 4.76
CA ASN A 118 -12.10 -8.70 5.93
C ASN A 118 -10.58 -8.52 6.13
N ARG A 119 -9.77 -9.52 5.78
CA ARG A 119 -8.30 -9.39 5.75
C ARG A 119 -7.85 -8.34 4.72
N ILE A 120 -8.47 -8.30 3.54
CA ILE A 120 -8.19 -7.27 2.52
C ILE A 120 -8.51 -5.88 3.09
N VAL A 121 -9.68 -5.70 3.74
CA VAL A 121 -10.05 -4.43 4.39
C VAL A 121 -9.02 -4.02 5.44
N LYS A 122 -8.57 -4.95 6.30
CA LYS A 122 -7.49 -4.68 7.26
C LYS A 122 -6.19 -4.25 6.57
N GLY A 123 -5.83 -4.90 5.46
CA GLY A 123 -4.69 -4.51 4.64
C GLY A 123 -4.80 -3.07 4.12
N GLN A 124 -5.98 -2.68 3.66
CA GLN A 124 -6.26 -1.30 3.20
C GLN A 124 -6.13 -0.26 4.32
N ILE A 125 -6.49 -0.60 5.57
CA ILE A 125 -6.27 0.29 6.72
C ILE A 125 -4.78 0.55 6.95
N TRP A 126 -3.92 -0.46 6.83
CA TRP A 126 -2.47 -0.29 6.92
C TRP A 126 -1.91 0.58 5.78
N ILE A 127 -2.41 0.40 4.55
CA ILE A 127 -2.05 1.22 3.39
C ILE A 127 -2.48 2.67 3.58
N LEU A 128 -3.66 2.91 4.16
CA LEU A 128 -4.12 4.27 4.49
C LEU A 128 -3.19 4.94 5.50
N GLY A 129 -2.83 4.23 6.58
CA GLY A 129 -1.89 4.73 7.58
C GLY A 129 -0.51 5.03 6.99
N SER A 130 -0.03 4.15 6.10
CA SER A 130 1.19 4.38 5.33
C SER A 130 1.13 5.65 4.50
N SER A 131 0.05 5.81 3.72
CA SER A 131 -0.17 6.96 2.82
C SER A 131 -0.16 8.28 3.59
N LEU A 132 -0.72 8.30 4.80
CA LEU A 132 -0.70 9.48 5.67
C LEU A 132 0.73 9.85 6.09
N LEU A 133 1.52 8.88 6.55
CA LEU A 133 2.90 9.14 6.99
C LEU A 133 3.78 9.59 5.83
N MET A 134 3.66 8.95 4.67
CA MET A 134 4.39 9.32 3.46
C MET A 134 3.98 10.70 2.94
N ALA A 135 2.69 11.06 2.98
CA ALA A 135 2.22 12.40 2.62
C ALA A 135 2.79 13.48 3.54
N CYS A 136 2.86 13.22 4.85
CA CYS A 136 3.53 14.11 5.80
C CYS A 136 5.04 14.25 5.51
N ALA A 137 5.74 13.15 5.20
CA ALA A 137 7.15 13.19 4.81
C ALA A 137 7.36 14.01 3.53
N ASN A 138 6.48 13.84 2.54
CA ASN A 138 6.49 14.63 1.32
C ASN A 138 6.24 16.11 1.58
N GLN A 139 5.33 16.46 2.49
CA GLN A 139 5.09 17.85 2.87
C GLN A 139 6.35 18.51 3.47
N LEU A 140 7.16 17.79 4.24
CA LEU A 140 8.43 18.31 4.75
C LEU A 140 9.40 18.64 3.60
N MET A 141 9.51 17.76 2.60
CA MET A 141 10.36 18.01 1.44
C MET A 141 9.87 19.19 0.61
N VAL A 142 8.56 19.29 0.38
CA VAL A 142 7.97 20.40 -0.39
C VAL A 142 8.21 21.73 0.32
N SER A 143 7.98 21.78 1.64
CA SER A 143 8.06 23.01 2.43
C SER A 143 9.49 23.50 2.69
N TRP A 144 10.48 22.61 2.84
CA TRP A 144 11.88 23.00 3.13
C TRP A 144 12.78 22.98 1.91
N LEU A 145 12.62 21.97 1.04
CA LEU A 145 13.61 21.65 0.02
C LEU A 145 13.10 21.92 -1.40
N TYR A 146 11.83 22.31 -1.56
CA TYR A 146 11.16 22.37 -2.86
C TYR A 146 11.42 21.08 -3.66
N ARG A 147 11.13 19.94 -3.03
CA ARG A 147 11.18 18.61 -3.63
C ARG A 147 9.86 17.90 -3.42
N ILE A 148 9.39 17.23 -4.46
CA ILE A 148 8.22 16.35 -4.45
C ILE A 148 8.74 14.92 -4.44
N SER A 149 8.06 14.05 -3.68
CA SER A 149 8.57 12.73 -3.36
C SER A 149 8.91 11.89 -4.57
N ARG A 150 9.97 11.12 -4.37
CA ARG A 150 10.16 9.76 -4.87
C ARG A 150 8.82 9.03 -4.85
N PHE A 151 8.28 8.72 -6.03
CA PHE A 151 6.99 8.04 -6.29
C PHE A 151 5.68 8.85 -6.25
N GLY A 152 5.74 10.18 -6.15
CA GLY A 152 4.53 11.02 -6.19
C GLY A 152 3.57 10.75 -5.02
N LEU A 153 4.10 10.29 -3.89
CA LEU A 153 3.38 9.97 -2.64
C LEU A 153 2.98 11.27 -1.95
N GLY A 154 1.85 11.82 -2.36
CA GLY A 154 1.28 13.05 -1.81
C GLY A 154 -0.08 12.84 -1.17
N TRP A 155 -0.75 13.96 -0.91
CA TRP A 155 -2.11 13.96 -0.36
C TRP A 155 -3.12 13.26 -1.29
N ASP A 156 -2.88 13.27 -2.60
CA ASP A 156 -3.73 12.58 -3.57
C ASP A 156 -3.74 11.05 -3.34
N ASN A 157 -2.61 10.46 -2.96
CA ASN A 157 -2.52 9.03 -2.64
C ASN A 157 -3.30 8.69 -1.37
N LEU A 158 -3.28 9.58 -0.37
CA LEU A 158 -4.09 9.41 0.83
C LEU A 158 -5.58 9.39 0.50
N VAL A 159 -6.03 10.29 -0.39
CA VAL A 159 -7.42 10.32 -0.87
C VAL A 159 -7.76 9.03 -1.63
N SER A 160 -6.87 8.58 -2.54
CA SER A 160 -7.07 7.31 -3.26
C SER A 160 -7.19 6.12 -2.30
N ALA A 161 -6.27 5.99 -1.34
CA ALA A 161 -6.28 4.92 -0.35
C ALA A 161 -7.55 4.93 0.51
N PHE A 162 -8.08 6.11 0.83
CA PHE A 162 -9.33 6.24 1.57
C PHE A 162 -10.54 5.78 0.74
N VAL A 163 -10.60 6.15 -0.54
CA VAL A 163 -11.65 5.71 -1.47
C VAL A 163 -11.58 4.19 -1.68
N GLU A 164 -10.39 3.64 -1.89
CA GLU A 164 -10.18 2.20 -2.04
C GLU A 164 -10.63 1.43 -0.80
N LEU A 165 -10.28 1.92 0.41
CA LEU A 165 -10.74 1.34 1.67
C LEU A 165 -12.28 1.27 1.74
N ILE A 166 -12.97 2.35 1.37
CA ILE A 166 -14.44 2.38 1.35
C ILE A 166 -14.97 1.34 0.38
N ILE A 167 -14.43 1.27 -0.83
CA ILE A 167 -14.86 0.30 -1.86
C ILE A 167 -14.69 -1.13 -1.35
N PHE A 168 -13.52 -1.49 -0.82
CA PHE A 168 -13.28 -2.83 -0.28
C PHE A 168 -14.12 -3.14 0.95
N ALA A 169 -14.37 -2.16 1.83
CA ALA A 169 -15.26 -2.34 2.98
C ALA A 169 -16.71 -2.62 2.55
N LEU A 170 -17.21 -1.91 1.53
CA LEU A 170 -18.54 -2.16 0.97
C LEU A 170 -18.62 -3.54 0.33
N ILE A 171 -17.62 -3.94 -0.46
CA ILE A 171 -17.56 -5.29 -1.06
C ILE A 171 -17.58 -6.36 0.03
N ALA A 172 -16.74 -6.23 1.06
CA ALA A 172 -16.68 -7.17 2.17
C ALA A 172 -18.01 -7.27 2.93
N MET A 173 -18.68 -6.13 3.16
CA MET A 173 -19.98 -6.08 3.82
C MET A 173 -21.06 -6.79 3.00
N VAL A 174 -21.19 -6.46 1.72
CA VAL A 174 -22.17 -7.08 0.81
C VAL A 174 -21.93 -8.58 0.70
N TYR A 175 -20.67 -8.98 0.52
CA TYR A 175 -20.29 -10.39 0.41
C TYR A 175 -20.62 -11.17 1.70
N THR A 176 -20.34 -10.59 2.87
CA THR A 176 -20.66 -11.22 4.17
C THR A 176 -22.16 -11.40 4.34
N ARG A 177 -22.97 -10.41 3.95
CA ARG A 177 -24.44 -10.55 3.96
C ARG A 177 -24.91 -11.66 3.03
N ALA A 178 -24.35 -11.77 1.82
CA ALA A 178 -24.69 -12.83 0.88
C ALA A 178 -24.36 -14.23 1.43
N VAL A 179 -23.21 -14.39 2.10
CA VAL A 179 -22.84 -15.65 2.77
C VAL A 179 -23.83 -16.00 3.88
N ASN A 180 -24.22 -15.02 4.71
CA ASN A 180 -25.19 -15.25 5.78
C ASN A 180 -26.55 -15.67 5.23
N MET A 181 -27.07 -14.97 4.21
CA MET A 181 -28.35 -15.33 3.57
C MET A 181 -28.33 -16.74 2.99
N LYS A 182 -27.22 -17.13 2.34
CA LYS A 182 -27.05 -18.50 1.84
C LYS A 182 -27.06 -19.51 2.98
N THR A 183 -26.33 -19.22 4.06
CA THR A 183 -26.22 -20.12 5.21
C THR A 183 -27.58 -20.30 5.91
N GLU A 184 -28.34 -19.22 6.06
CA GLU A 184 -29.71 -19.27 6.60
C GLU A 184 -30.64 -20.09 5.70
N SER A 185 -30.56 -19.91 4.38
CA SER A 185 -31.34 -20.69 3.41
C SER A 185 -30.98 -22.18 3.44
N ASP A 186 -29.69 -22.52 3.57
CA ASP A 186 -29.21 -23.91 3.66
C ASP A 186 -29.64 -24.59 4.97
N LEU A 187 -29.93 -23.81 6.03
CA LEU A 187 -30.43 -24.31 7.32
C LEU A 187 -31.97 -24.44 7.39
N THR A 188 -32.69 -23.85 6.44
CA THR A 188 -34.18 -23.86 6.42
C THR A 188 -34.77 -24.92 5.49
N ILE A 189 -33.96 -25.60 4.69
CA ILE A 189 -34.32 -26.74 3.83
C ILE A 189 -34.02 -28.04 4.58
#